data_AF-A0A383CJW8-F1
#
_entry.id   AF-A0A383CJW8-F1
#
_cell.length_a   1.000
_cell.length_b   1.000
_cell.length_c   1.000
_cell.angle_alpha   90.00
_cell.angle_beta   90.00
_cell.angle_gamma   90.00
#
_symmetry.space_group_name_H-M   'P 1'
#
loop_
_entity.id
_entity.type
_entity.pdbx_description
1 polymer ?
#
loop_
_entity_poly.entity_id
_entity_poly.type
_entity_poly.pdbx_seq_one_letter_code
_entity_poly.pdbx_strand_id
1 'polypeptide(L)' 'MNQNRNTSRSELKEFYQRIDRHELAPLWEVIHKLLARLPITRAVPHLWCYEDVRPFLLESGEIISAKEAER' A
#
# COMPACT_ATOMS: atom_id res chain seq x y z
N MET A 1 34.89 -21.37 -6.17
CA MET A 1 35.44 -20.06 -5.74
C MET A 1 34.27 -19.15 -5.36
N ASN A 2 33.60 -19.41 -4.24
CA ASN A 2 32.49 -18.57 -3.77
C ASN A 2 32.79 -18.10 -2.36
N GLN A 3 33.42 -16.94 -2.28
CA GLN A 3 33.69 -16.24 -1.05
C GLN A 3 32.35 -15.72 -0.51
N ASN A 4 31.85 -16.31 0.58
CA ASN A 4 30.80 -15.71 1.41
C ASN A 4 31.38 -14.42 2.02
N ARG A 5 31.25 -13.31 1.28
CA ARG A 5 31.54 -11.98 1.81
C ARG A 5 30.43 -11.64 2.80
N ASN A 6 30.80 -11.51 4.07
CA ASN A 6 29.98 -10.86 5.07
C ASN A 6 29.94 -9.35 4.74
N THR A 7 29.09 -8.97 3.79
CA THR A 7 28.87 -7.56 3.42
C THR A 7 28.38 -6.81 4.65
N SER A 8 29.05 -5.71 4.98
CA SER A 8 28.65 -4.89 6.12
C SER A 8 27.31 -4.20 5.85
N ARG A 9 26.56 -3.88 6.90
CA ARG A 9 25.27 -3.16 6.78
C ARG A 9 25.42 -1.78 6.11
N SER A 10 26.61 -1.17 6.21
CA SER A 10 26.94 0.09 5.53
C SER A 10 27.10 -0.10 4.02
N GLU A 11 27.90 -1.08 3.61
CA GLU A 11 28.12 -1.41 2.18
C GLU A 11 26.82 -1.80 1.48
N LEU A 12 25.94 -2.53 2.19
CA LEU A 12 24.63 -2.91 1.65
C LEU A 12 23.72 -1.69 1.46
N LYS A 13 23.75 -0.73 2.39
CA LYS A 13 22.98 0.51 2.30
C LYS A 13 23.46 1.39 1.15
N GLU A 14 24.77 1.53 0.96
CA GLU A 14 25.34 2.27 -0.18
C GLU A 14 24.98 1.63 -1.52
N PHE A 15 25.01 0.30 -1.60
CA PHE A 15 24.55 -0.41 -2.79
C PHE A 15 23.08 -0.11 -3.10
N TYR A 16 22.18 -0.17 -2.12
CA TYR A 16 20.77 0.16 -2.30
C TYR A 16 20.56 1.60 -2.78
N GLN A 17 21.30 2.57 -2.23
CA GLN A 17 21.22 3.96 -2.68
C GLN A 17 21.71 4.16 -4.13
N ARG A 18 22.68 3.36 -4.58
CA ARG A 18 23.18 3.44 -5.96
C ARG A 18 22.18 2.89 -6.96
N ILE A 19 21.55 1.76 -6.67
CA ILE A 19 20.58 1.14 -7.59
C ILE A 19 19.26 1.91 -7.65
N ASP A 20 18.87 2.57 -6.56
CA ASP A 20 17.66 3.42 -6.48
C ASP A 20 17.66 4.55 -7.52
N ARG A 21 18.84 5.09 -7.85
CA ARG A 21 19.02 6.12 -8.91
C ARG A 21 18.65 5.63 -10.32
N HIS A 22 18.54 4.32 -10.50
CA HIS A 22 18.16 3.68 -11.76
C HIS A 22 16.75 3.09 -11.73
N GLU A 23 15.92 3.52 -10.77
CA GLU A 23 14.56 2.98 -10.56
C GLU A 23 14.57 1.47 -10.25
N LEU A 24 15.68 0.96 -9.71
CA LEU A 24 15.84 -0.43 -9.33
C LEU A 24 15.61 -0.60 -7.82
N ALA A 25 14.81 -1.60 -7.45
CA ALA A 25 14.59 -2.00 -6.07
C ALA A 25 15.13 -3.42 -5.83
N PRO A 26 15.76 -3.70 -4.66
CA PRO A 26 16.17 -5.04 -4.30
C PRO A 26 14.94 -5.92 -4.06
N LEU A 27 14.75 -6.93 -4.92
CA LEU A 27 13.56 -7.79 -4.91
C LEU A 27 13.31 -8.43 -3.54
N TRP A 28 14.35 -8.92 -2.86
CA TRP A 28 14.20 -9.60 -1.58
C TRP A 28 13.68 -8.69 -0.46
N GLU A 29 13.79 -7.36 -0.55
CA GLU A 29 13.19 -6.44 0.43
C GLU A 29 11.67 -6.31 0.27
N VAL A 30 11.15 -6.62 -0.93
CA VAL A 30 9.73 -6.45 -1.28
C VAL A 30 9.00 -7.76 -1.54
N ILE A 31 9.74 -8.85 -1.75
CA ILE A 31 9.19 -10.13 -2.21
C ILE A 31 8.18 -10.74 -1.24
N HIS A 32 8.34 -10.50 0.07
CA HIS A 32 7.43 -11.03 1.09
C HIS A 32 6.01 -10.45 0.95
N LYS A 33 5.89 -9.22 0.42
CA LYS A 33 4.59 -8.59 0.16
C LYS A 33 3.96 -9.09 -1.13
N LEU A 34 4.78 -9.51 -2.10
CA LEU A 34 4.34 -9.96 -3.43
C LEU A 34 3.97 -11.45 -3.46
N LEU A 35 4.63 -12.28 -2.65
CA LEU A 35 4.43 -13.73 -2.60
C LEU A 35 3.63 -14.18 -1.37
N ALA A 36 2.70 -13.37 -0.90
CA ALA A 36 1.83 -13.76 0.20
C ALA A 36 0.99 -14.98 -0.19
N ARG A 37 1.01 -16.04 0.63
CA ARG A 37 0.22 -17.27 0.39
C ARG A 37 -1.29 -17.02 0.45
N LEU A 38 -1.70 -15.99 1.18
CA LEU A 38 -3.07 -15.55 1.34
C LEU A 38 -3.17 -14.06 0.98
N PRO A 39 -4.35 -13.58 0.56
CA PRO A 39 -4.55 -12.17 0.27
C PRO A 39 -4.19 -11.30 1.47
N ILE A 40 -3.26 -10.36 1.27
CA ILE A 40 -2.98 -9.30 2.25
C ILE A 40 -3.86 -8.12 1.86
N THR A 41 -4.93 -7.90 2.62
CA THR A 41 -5.82 -6.76 2.43
C THR A 41 -5.59 -5.70 3.49
N ARG A 42 -5.66 -4.42 3.09
CA ARG A 42 -5.72 -3.29 4.03
C ARG A 42 -7.13 -3.09 4.59
N ALA A 43 -8.13 -3.69 3.96
CA ALA A 43 -9.51 -3.60 4.43
C ALA A 43 -9.63 -4.30 5.78
N VAL A 44 -10.23 -3.62 6.74
CA VAL A 44 -10.55 -4.17 8.06
C VAL A 44 -12.05 -4.40 8.15
N PRO A 45 -12.51 -5.39 8.93
CA PRO A 45 -13.93 -5.54 9.23
C PRO A 45 -14.47 -4.23 9.80
N HIS A 46 -15.58 -3.77 9.26
CA HIS A 46 -16.23 -2.53 9.68
C HIS A 46 -17.74 -2.70 9.63
N LEU A 47 -18.44 -2.06 10.58
CA LEU A 47 -19.88 -2.04 10.67
C LEU A 47 -20.35 -0.59 10.59
N TRP A 48 -21.19 -0.28 9.61
CA TRP A 48 -21.91 0.98 9.56
C TRP A 48 -23.30 0.81 10.15
N CYS A 49 -23.54 1.43 11.30
CA CYS A 49 -24.88 1.51 11.88
C CYS A 49 -25.73 2.45 11.02
N TYR A 50 -26.87 1.95 10.52
CA TYR A 50 -27.72 2.71 9.60
C TYR A 50 -28.20 4.04 10.20
N GLU A 51 -28.55 4.04 11.49
CA GLU A 51 -29.01 5.24 12.21
C GLU A 51 -27.95 6.34 12.21
N ASP A 52 -26.67 5.98 12.30
CA ASP A 52 -25.55 6.94 12.33
C ASP A 52 -25.25 7.51 10.94
N VAL A 53 -25.37 6.69 9.89
CA VAL A 53 -25.03 7.12 8.52
C VAL A 53 -26.19 7.79 7.80
N ARG A 54 -27.43 7.49 8.18
CA ARG A 54 -28.65 8.00 7.51
C ARG A 54 -28.71 9.52 7.39
N PRO A 55 -28.36 10.33 8.41
CA PRO A 55 -28.38 11.79 8.27
C PRO A 55 -27.48 12.30 7.15
N PHE A 56 -26.26 11.75 7.04
CA PHE A 56 -25.30 12.14 6.00
C PHE A 56 -25.75 11.70 4.60
N LEU A 57 -26.40 10.54 4.49
CA LEU A 57 -26.96 10.08 3.22
C LEU A 57 -28.05 11.04 2.73
N LEU A 58 -28.94 11.48 3.61
CA LEU A 58 -30.01 12.42 3.24
C LEU A 58 -29.45 13.80 2.93
N GLU A 59 -28.54 14.31 3.76
CA GLU A 59 -27.87 15.59 3.53
C GLU A 59 -27.18 15.59 2.17
N SER A 60 -26.44 14.52 1.83
CA SER A 60 -25.76 14.41 0.55
C SER A 60 -26.68 14.54 -0.67
N GLY A 61 -27.93 14.06 -0.58
CA GLY A 61 -28.91 14.17 -1.66
C GLY A 61 -29.43 15.59 -1.88
N GLU A 62 -29.36 16.46 -0.86
CA GLU A 62 -29.73 17.87 -0.96
C GLU A 62 -28.58 18.73 -1.49
N ILE A 63 -27.34 18.39 -1.13
CA ILE A 63 -26.16 19.22 -1.46
C ILE A 63 -25.45 18.81 -2.76
N ILE A 64 -25.55 17.55 -3.20
CA ILE A 64 -24.87 17.06 -4.40
C ILE A 64 -25.86 17.08 -5.57
N SER A 65 -25.52 17.80 -6.65
CA SER A 65 -26.36 17.81 -7.84
C SER A 65 -26.27 16.49 -8.61
N ALA A 66 -27.32 16.12 -9.36
CA ALA A 66 -27.33 14.91 -10.18
C ALA A 66 -26.17 14.86 -11.19
N LYS A 67 -25.68 16.02 -11.65
CA LYS A 67 -24.53 16.13 -12.56
C LYS A 67 -23.20 15.79 -11.88
N GLU A 68 -23.08 16.07 -10.58
CA GLU A 68 -21.89 15.73 -9.77
C GLU A 68 -21.93 14.28 -9.27
N ALA A 69 -23.12 13.67 -9.28
CA ALA A 69 -23.34 12.29 -8.84
C ALA A 69 -22.99 11.22 -9.90
N GLU A 70 -22.74 11.61 -11.15
CA GLU A 70 -22.23 10.69 -12.18
C GLU A 70 -20.78 10.27 -11.88
N ARG A 71 -20.48 9.00 -12.12
CA ARG A 71 -19.15 8.37 -12.04
C ARG A 71 -18.68 7.94 -13.42
#